data_AF-A0A0F9H4H6-F1
#
_entry.id   AF-A0A0F9H4H6-F1
#
_cell.length_a   1.000
_cell.length_b   1.000
_cell.length_c   1.000
_cell.angle_alpha   90.00
_cell.angle_beta   90.00
_cell.angle_gamma   90.00
#
_symmetry.space_group_name_H-M   'P 1'
#
loop_
_entity.id
_entity.type
_entity.pdbx_description
1 polymer ?
#
loop_
_entity_poly.entity_id
_entity_poly.type
_entity_poly.pdbx_seq_one_letter_code
_entity_poly.pdbx_strand_id
1 'polypeptide(L)'
;MLKRMLRALLAGALLILFISAAFAEEAEQITVTAAQAQEALKAILPDVKVISTEPSVIAGVWEVAFISRGDRGIVYIDETRQNIFIGSIIGLTTGINYTKKKFESINTVDFASISLEDSVILGNPDAEHKVVVFDDPD
;
A
#
# COMPACT_ATOMS: atom_id res chain seq x y z
N MET A 1 -20.24 -60.80 7.17
CA MET A 1 -20.41 -59.52 7.92
C MET A 1 -19.26 -58.54 7.65
N LEU A 2 -18.01 -58.99 7.68
CA LEU A 2 -16.81 -58.15 7.45
C LEU A 2 -16.81 -57.34 6.14
N LYS A 3 -17.24 -57.92 5.01
CA LYS A 3 -17.34 -57.22 3.71
C LYS A 3 -18.41 -56.12 3.68
N ARG A 4 -19.46 -56.20 4.51
CA ARG A 4 -20.51 -55.16 4.63
C ARG A 4 -20.01 -54.01 5.50
N MET A 5 -19.26 -54.31 6.55
CA MET A 5 -18.61 -53.31 7.41
C MET A 5 -17.50 -52.57 6.67
N LEU A 6 -16.68 -53.25 5.86
CA LEU A 6 -15.63 -52.62 5.06
C LEU A 6 -16.21 -51.67 3.99
N ARG A 7 -17.35 -52.02 3.38
CA ARG A 7 -18.06 -51.14 2.44
C ARG A 7 -18.67 -49.91 3.12
N ALA A 8 -19.20 -50.07 4.34
CA ALA A 8 -19.72 -48.94 5.12
C ALA A 8 -18.59 -47.98 5.55
N LEU A 9 -17.42 -48.51 5.90
CA LEU A 9 -16.24 -47.72 6.27
C LEU A 9 -15.68 -46.96 5.05
N LEU A 10 -15.65 -47.61 3.89
CA LEU A 10 -15.22 -46.98 2.63
C LEU A 10 -16.21 -45.89 2.17
N ALA A 11 -17.51 -46.10 2.34
CA ALA A 11 -18.53 -45.09 2.03
C ALA A 11 -18.45 -43.88 2.97
N GLY A 12 -18.19 -44.10 4.27
CA GLY A 12 -17.98 -43.02 5.24
C GLY A 12 -16.73 -42.19 4.94
N ALA A 13 -15.62 -42.84 4.55
CA ALA A 13 -14.39 -42.14 4.15
C ALA A 13 -14.58 -41.29 2.89
N LEU A 14 -15.36 -41.79 1.93
CA LEU A 14 -15.67 -41.04 0.70
C LEU A 14 -16.53 -39.80 0.98
N LEU A 15 -17.49 -39.91 1.91
CA LEU A 15 -18.35 -38.79 2.30
C LEU A 15 -17.56 -37.67 3.02
N ILE A 16 -16.57 -38.04 3.84
CA ILE A 16 -15.70 -37.06 4.52
C ILE A 16 -14.83 -36.30 3.50
N LEU A 17 -14.34 -36.97 2.45
CA LEU A 17 -13.59 -36.31 1.37
C LEU A 17 -14.43 -35.30 0.58
N PHE A 18 -15.72 -35.59 0.36
CA PHE A 18 -16.62 -34.68 -0.36
C PHE A 18 -16.95 -33.42 0.45
N ILE A 19 -17.05 -33.51 1.78
CA ILE A 19 -17.32 -32.35 2.65
C ILE A 19 -16.12 -31.39 2.64
N SER A 20 -14.89 -31.90 2.68
CA SER A 20 -13.68 -31.06 2.64
C SER A 20 -13.53 -30.25 1.34
N ALA A 21 -14.06 -30.74 0.21
CA ALA A 21 -13.99 -30.01 -1.05
C ALA A 21 -15.03 -28.87 -1.15
N ALA A 22 -16.09 -28.90 -0.34
CA ALA A 22 -17.14 -27.88 -0.33
C ALA A 22 -16.80 -26.65 0.55
N PHE A 23 -15.79 -26.76 1.41
CA PHE A 23 -15.28 -25.65 2.24
C PHE A 23 -14.04 -24.95 1.65
N ALA A 24 -13.75 -25.17 0.37
CA ALA A 24 -12.81 -24.33 -0.36
C ALA A 24 -13.54 -23.04 -0.77
N GLU A 25 -13.81 -22.17 0.20
CA GLU A 25 -14.21 -20.80 -0.07
C GLU A 25 -12.94 -20.05 -0.53
N GLU A 26 -12.88 -19.81 -1.83
CA GLU A 26 -11.83 -19.04 -2.46
C GLU A 26 -11.99 -17.60 -1.95
N ALA A 27 -11.19 -17.21 -0.96
CA ALA A 27 -11.24 -15.87 -0.39
C ALA A 27 -11.03 -14.88 -1.53
N GLU A 28 -12.09 -14.13 -1.87
CA GLU A 28 -12.00 -13.04 -2.83
C GLU A 28 -10.85 -12.14 -2.38
N GLN A 29 -9.89 -11.92 -3.28
CA GLN A 29 -8.76 -11.05 -2.99
C GLN A 29 -9.28 -9.62 -2.94
N ILE A 30 -9.76 -9.19 -1.77
CA ILE A 30 -10.23 -7.84 -1.54
C ILE A 30 -9.04 -6.91 -1.80
N THR A 31 -9.14 -6.10 -2.84
CA THR A 31 -8.13 -5.11 -3.20
C THR A 31 -8.81 -3.76 -3.38
N VAL A 32 -8.25 -2.73 -2.76
CA VAL A 32 -8.70 -1.35 -2.97
C VAL A 32 -7.95 -0.80 -4.18
N THR A 33 -8.68 -0.51 -5.25
CA THR A 33 -8.12 0.14 -6.44
C THR A 33 -8.02 1.66 -6.25
N ALA A 34 -7.14 2.31 -7.02
CA ALA A 34 -7.00 3.77 -6.98
C ALA A 34 -8.32 4.51 -7.30
N ALA A 35 -9.13 3.98 -8.23
CA ALA A 35 -10.43 4.56 -8.56
C ALA A 35 -11.41 4.48 -7.38
N GLN A 36 -11.48 3.33 -6.70
CA GLN A 36 -12.33 3.16 -5.52
C GLN A 36 -11.86 4.04 -4.35
N ALA A 37 -10.54 4.13 -4.12
CA ALA A 37 -9.98 5.03 -3.13
C ALA A 37 -10.29 6.50 -3.44
N GLN A 38 -10.22 6.89 -4.72
CA GLN A 38 -10.53 8.25 -5.14
C GLN A 38 -12.00 8.59 -4.93
N GLU A 39 -12.90 7.67 -5.24
CA GLU A 39 -14.33 7.85 -5.00
C GLU A 39 -14.62 8.01 -3.49
N ALA A 40 -14.05 7.14 -2.65
CA ALA A 40 -14.23 7.20 -1.20
C ALA A 40 -13.71 8.52 -0.62
N LEU A 41 -12.51 8.97 -1.04
CA LEU A 41 -11.88 10.17 -0.50
C LEU A 41 -12.55 11.47 -0.94
N LYS A 42 -13.22 11.50 -2.09
CA LYS A 42 -13.94 12.70 -2.59
C LYS A 42 -15.00 13.22 -1.62
N ALA A 43 -15.56 12.36 -0.77
CA ALA A 43 -16.54 12.75 0.24
C ALA A 43 -15.97 13.72 1.29
N ILE A 44 -14.65 13.69 1.51
CA ILE A 44 -13.96 14.45 2.56
C ILE A 44 -12.96 15.45 1.95
N LEU A 45 -12.34 15.08 0.83
CA LEU A 45 -11.36 15.87 0.08
C LEU A 45 -11.85 16.03 -1.37
N PRO A 46 -12.63 17.08 -1.68
CA PRO A 46 -13.29 17.22 -2.99
C PRO A 46 -12.34 17.29 -4.19
N ASP A 47 -11.12 17.79 -3.98
CA ASP A 47 -10.08 17.99 -4.99
C ASP A 47 -8.99 16.89 -4.98
N VAL A 48 -9.26 15.76 -4.33
CA VAL A 48 -8.29 14.68 -4.18
C VAL A 48 -7.94 14.00 -5.51
N LYS A 49 -6.64 13.82 -5.72
CA LYS A 49 -6.07 12.97 -6.77
C LYS A 49 -5.25 11.85 -6.13
N VAL A 50 -5.68 10.61 -6.29
CA VAL A 50 -4.93 9.45 -5.80
C VAL A 50 -3.69 9.24 -6.66
N ILE A 51 -2.53 9.08 -6.01
CA ILE A 51 -1.24 8.77 -6.62
C ILE A 51 -1.04 7.26 -6.66
N SER A 52 -1.21 6.59 -5.51
CA SER A 52 -1.09 5.15 -5.40
C SER A 52 -1.97 4.60 -4.27
N THR A 53 -2.31 3.32 -4.38
CA THR A 53 -3.02 2.55 -3.37
C THR A 53 -2.28 1.24 -3.18
N GLU A 54 -1.82 0.97 -1.96
CA GLU A 54 -1.00 -0.19 -1.63
C GLU A 54 -1.46 -0.80 -0.30
N PRO A 55 -1.30 -2.12 -0.08
CA PRO A 55 -1.53 -2.71 1.23
C PRO A 55 -0.61 -2.07 2.27
N SER A 56 -1.15 -1.74 3.44
CA SER A 56 -0.34 -1.27 4.56
C SER A 56 0.29 -2.45 5.31
N VAL A 57 1.13 -2.14 6.30
CA VAL A 57 1.66 -3.16 7.23
C VAL A 57 0.59 -3.73 8.17
N ILE A 58 -0.59 -3.11 8.24
CA ILE A 58 -1.76 -3.60 8.97
C ILE A 58 -2.66 -4.34 7.98
N ALA A 59 -2.96 -5.61 8.27
CA ALA A 59 -3.84 -6.42 7.44
C ALA A 59 -5.25 -5.80 7.35
N GLY A 60 -5.85 -5.82 6.16
CA GLY A 60 -7.18 -5.24 5.91
C GLY A 60 -7.19 -3.71 5.82
N VAL A 61 -6.02 -3.07 5.81
CA VAL A 61 -5.88 -1.61 5.67
C VAL A 61 -4.96 -1.29 4.50
N TRP A 62 -5.41 -0.37 3.65
CA TRP A 62 -4.69 0.14 2.49
C TRP A 62 -4.15 1.53 2.77
N GLU A 63 -2.90 1.73 2.40
CA GLU A 63 -2.27 3.02 2.33
C GLU A 63 -2.62 3.69 0.99
N VAL A 64 -3.12 4.91 1.05
CA VAL A 64 -3.48 5.71 -0.12
C VAL A 64 -2.65 6.99 -0.09
N ALA A 65 -1.73 7.11 -1.06
CA ALA A 65 -1.01 8.34 -1.31
C ALA A 65 -1.85 9.22 -2.24
N PHE A 66 -2.00 10.50 -1.92
CA PHE A 66 -2.82 11.43 -2.69
C PHE A 66 -2.20 12.82 -2.80
N ILE A 67 -2.72 13.62 -3.72
CA ILE A 67 -2.48 15.07 -3.81
C ILE A 67 -3.82 15.78 -3.57
N SER A 68 -3.82 16.80 -2.73
CA SER A 68 -4.94 17.73 -2.56
C SER A 68 -4.36 19.12 -2.36
N ARG A 69 -4.91 20.13 -3.05
CA ARG A 69 -4.46 21.53 -2.99
C ARG A 69 -2.96 21.75 -3.26
N GLY A 70 -2.31 20.84 -3.98
CA GLY A 70 -0.87 20.88 -4.29
C GLY A 70 0.00 20.10 -3.31
N ASP A 71 -0.52 19.71 -2.15
CA ASP A 71 0.22 18.97 -1.14
C ASP A 71 0.03 17.46 -1.30
N ARG A 72 1.13 16.70 -1.13
CA ARG A 72 1.10 15.24 -1.05
C ARG A 72 0.70 14.82 0.36
N GLY A 73 -0.12 13.78 0.46
CA GLY A 73 -0.60 13.22 1.72
C GLY A 73 -0.70 11.71 1.69
N ILE A 74 -0.80 11.11 2.87
CA ILE A 74 -1.07 9.69 3.06
C ILE A 74 -2.27 9.55 4.00
N VAL A 75 -3.22 8.71 3.61
CA VAL A 75 -4.38 8.31 4.41
C VAL A 75 -4.53 6.81 4.33
N TYR A 76 -5.18 6.22 5.32
CA TYR A 76 -5.46 4.79 5.35
C TYR A 76 -6.94 4.54 5.18
N ILE A 77 -7.29 3.52 4.40
CA ILE A 77 -8.68 3.10 4.14
C ILE A 77 -8.81 1.62 4.47
N ASP A 78 -9.92 1.23 5.08
CA ASP A 78 -10.22 -0.18 5.33
C ASP A 78 -10.75 -0.91 4.08
N GLU A 79 -10.82 -2.24 4.13
CA GLU A 79 -11.41 -3.07 3.07
C GLU A 79 -12.83 -2.67 2.67
N THR A 80 -13.62 -2.19 3.63
CA THR A 80 -15.01 -1.78 3.40
C THR A 80 -15.12 -0.46 2.65
N ARG A 81 -14.05 0.36 2.66
CA ARG A 81 -13.99 1.73 2.13
C ARG A 81 -14.97 2.69 2.80
N GLN A 82 -15.39 2.37 4.03
CA GLN A 82 -16.30 3.19 4.82
C GLN A 82 -15.57 3.92 5.94
N ASN A 83 -14.34 3.50 6.27
CA ASN A 83 -13.55 4.08 7.34
C ASN A 83 -12.23 4.63 6.79
N ILE A 84 -11.83 5.79 7.31
CA ILE A 84 -10.53 6.37 7.04
C ILE A 84 -9.75 6.58 8.34
N PHE A 85 -8.43 6.45 8.27
CA PHE A 85 -7.53 6.77 9.37
C PHE A 85 -6.50 7.78 8.90
N ILE A 86 -6.32 8.83 9.70
CA ILE A 86 -5.32 9.88 9.47
C ILE A 86 -4.34 9.80 10.63
N GLY A 87 -3.05 9.62 10.33
CA GLY A 87 -2.01 9.48 11.34
C GLY A 87 -0.78 8.75 10.83
N SER A 88 -0.02 8.17 11.76
CA SER A 88 1.18 7.39 11.45
C SER A 88 1.06 5.96 11.96
N ILE A 89 1.53 5.01 11.17
CA ILE A 89 1.75 3.63 11.59
C ILE A 89 3.19 3.50 12.08
N ILE A 90 3.35 3.24 13.38
CA ILE A 90 4.65 3.04 14.02
C ILE A 90 4.75 1.59 14.46
N GLY A 91 5.78 0.88 13.98
CA GLY A 91 6.07 -0.48 14.41
C GLY A 91 6.54 -0.50 15.85
N LEU A 92 5.79 -1.14 16.75
CA LEU A 92 6.13 -1.19 18.17
C LEU A 92 7.48 -1.88 18.43
N THR A 93 7.76 -2.96 17.68
CA THR A 93 9.00 -3.73 17.83
C THR A 93 10.19 -3.07 17.12
N THR A 94 9.95 -2.47 15.95
CA THR A 94 11.02 -1.91 15.09
C THR A 94 11.31 -0.44 15.37
N GLY A 95 10.38 0.29 15.99
CA GLY A 95 10.40 1.75 16.12
C GLY A 95 10.22 2.49 14.79
N ILE A 96 10.01 1.79 13.68
CA ILE A 96 9.93 2.38 12.34
C ILE A 96 8.59 3.07 12.19
N ASN A 97 8.61 4.36 11.80
CA ASN A 97 7.43 5.05 11.30
C ASN A 97 7.26 4.75 9.81
N TYR A 98 6.39 3.78 9.50
CA TYR A 98 6.14 3.32 8.13
C TYR A 98 5.52 4.41 7.26
N THR A 99 4.63 5.22 7.83
CA THR A 99 4.00 6.35 7.14
C THR A 99 5.03 7.40 6.76
N LYS A 100 5.94 7.77 7.67
CA LYS A 100 7.03 8.72 7.37
C LYS A 100 7.93 8.18 6.27
N LYS A 101 8.32 6.90 6.34
CA LYS A 101 9.15 6.26 5.30
C LYS A 101 8.46 6.27 3.94
N LYS A 102 7.15 5.99 3.88
CA LYS A 102 6.39 6.11 2.65
C LYS A 102 6.33 7.56 2.18
N PHE A 103 6.06 8.49 3.09
CA PHE A 103 5.98 9.91 2.78
C PHE A 103 7.28 10.43 2.16
N GLU A 104 8.43 10.05 2.70
CA GLU A 104 9.73 10.32 2.11
C GLU A 104 9.84 9.70 0.71
N SER A 105 9.49 8.42 0.56
CA SER A 105 9.54 7.73 -0.74
C SER A 105 8.68 8.38 -1.82
N ILE A 106 7.50 8.91 -1.50
CA ILE A 106 6.64 9.58 -2.49
C ILE A 106 7.08 11.03 -2.76
N ASN A 107 7.96 11.60 -1.94
CA ASN A 107 8.52 12.94 -2.11
C ASN A 107 9.95 12.92 -2.67
N THR A 108 10.57 11.75 -2.78
CA THR A 108 11.88 11.61 -3.41
C THR A 108 11.83 12.04 -4.87
N VAL A 109 12.72 12.96 -5.24
CA VAL A 109 12.98 13.37 -6.63
C VAL A 109 14.10 12.50 -7.19
N ASP A 110 13.95 12.02 -8.41
CA ASP A 110 15.04 11.36 -9.11
C ASP A 110 16.13 12.39 -9.42
N PHE A 111 17.28 12.28 -8.77
CA PHE A 111 18.40 13.19 -8.97
C PHE A 111 18.86 13.24 -10.44
N ALA A 112 18.77 12.12 -11.16
CA ALA A 112 19.15 12.05 -12.57
C ALA A 112 18.19 12.82 -13.50
N SER A 113 16.98 13.11 -13.02
CA SER A 113 16.00 13.94 -13.75
C SER A 113 16.30 15.44 -13.66
N ILE A 114 17.20 15.85 -12.77
CA ILE A 114 17.60 17.24 -12.62
C ILE A 114 18.62 17.58 -13.71
N SER A 115 18.30 18.53 -14.58
CA SER A 115 19.27 19.04 -15.55
C SER A 115 20.34 19.86 -14.83
N LEU A 116 21.61 19.48 -15.02
CA LEU A 116 22.77 20.15 -14.44
C LEU A 116 23.60 20.90 -15.50
N GLU A 117 23.13 21.00 -16.75
CA GLU A 117 23.87 21.57 -17.88
C GLU A 117 24.33 23.02 -17.61
N ASP A 118 23.45 23.85 -17.06
CA ASP A 118 23.72 25.27 -16.73
C ASP A 118 24.01 25.50 -15.24
N SER A 119 24.41 24.46 -14.51
CA SER A 119 24.67 24.55 -13.07
C SER A 119 26.07 25.10 -12.76
N VAL A 120 26.19 25.86 -11.66
CA VAL A 120 27.48 26.27 -11.12
C VAL A 120 27.95 25.24 -10.11
N ILE A 121 29.07 24.56 -10.39
CA ILE A 121 29.66 23.59 -9.46
C ILE A 121 30.46 24.33 -8.39
N LEU A 122 30.06 24.17 -7.13
CA LEU A 122 30.77 24.67 -5.96
C LEU A 122 31.38 23.48 -5.19
N GLY A 123 32.71 23.45 -5.05
CA GLY A 123 33.43 22.40 -4.32
C GLY A 123 34.07 21.35 -5.22
N ASN A 124 34.11 20.09 -4.77
CA ASN A 124 34.72 18.98 -5.49
C ASN A 124 33.72 18.37 -6.52
N PRO A 125 34.03 18.36 -7.83
CA PRO A 125 33.18 17.73 -8.85
C PRO A 125 32.92 16.22 -8.62
N ASP A 126 33.87 15.54 -7.98
CA ASP A 126 33.85 14.09 -7.72
C ASP A 126 33.36 13.73 -6.30
N ALA A 127 32.67 14.66 -5.62
CA ALA A 127 32.11 14.38 -4.30
C ALA A 127 31.11 13.22 -4.33
N GLU A 128 31.20 12.31 -3.35
CA GLU A 128 30.28 11.18 -3.17
C GLU A 128 28.84 11.63 -2.92
N HIS A 129 28.67 12.70 -2.15
CA HIS A 129 27.38 13.31 -1.87
C HIS A 129 27.27 14.66 -2.59
N LYS A 130 26.22 14.80 -3.39
CA LYS A 130 25.93 16.01 -4.16
C LYS A 130 24.64 16.62 -3.65
N VAL A 131 24.62 17.95 -3.57
CA VAL A 131 23.45 18.74 -3.20
C VAL A 131 23.17 19.70 -4.36
N VAL A 132 21.92 19.73 -4.81
CA VAL A 132 21.46 20.72 -5.79
C VAL A 132 20.66 21.76 -5.05
N VAL A 133 21.02 23.03 -5.24
CA VAL A 133 20.31 24.18 -4.71
C VAL A 133 19.68 24.91 -5.90
N PHE A 134 18.37 25.11 -5.85
CA PHE A 134 17.67 26.02 -6.75
C PHE A 134 17.62 27.37 -6.05
N ASP A 135 18.24 28.37 -6.66
CA ASP A 135 18.39 29.71 -6.08
C ASP A 135 17.92 30.77 -7.08
N ASP A 136 17.42 31.90 -6.57
CA ASP A 136 16.96 33.05 -7.33
C ASP A 136 17.73 34.28 -6.81
N PRO A 137 18.46 35.04 -7.64
CA PRO A 137 19.35 36.11 -7.18
C PRO A 137 18.64 37.35 -6.59
N ASP A 138 17.32 37.42 -6.64
CA ASP A 138 16.49 38.53 -6.12
C ASP A 138 16.30 38.52 -4.58
#